data_AF-A0A8T4YBA9-F1
#
_entry.id   AF-A0A8T4YBA9-F1
#
_cell.length_a   1.000
_cell.length_b   1.000
_cell.length_c   1.000
_cell.angle_alpha   90.00
_cell.angle_beta   90.00
_cell.angle_gamma   90.00
#
_symmetry.space_group_name_H-M   'P 1'
#
loop_
_entity.id
_entity.type
_entity.pdbx_description
1 polymer ?
#
loop_
_entity_poly.entity_id
_entity_poly.type
_entity_poly.pdbx_seq_one_letter_code
_entity_poly.pdbx_strand_id
1 'polypeptide(L)'
;MSTVMRHRLNELEKNGTPIKAGVIGAGFFGCSTIGQASRTPGIRISIIADISKEKAVRGFVKFARRKPREIVEVKDVDTANHY
;
A
#
# COMPACT_ATOMS: atom_id res chain seq x y z
N MET A 1 19.37 -2.00 -3.54
CA MET A 1 18.85 -0.64 -3.84
C MET A 1 20.04 0.30 -3.89
N SER A 2 20.25 1.03 -4.99
CA SER A 2 21.37 1.97 -5.09
C SER A 2 21.25 3.07 -4.02
N THR A 3 22.37 3.65 -3.60
CA THR A 3 22.40 4.76 -2.64
C THR A 3 21.55 5.93 -3.12
N VAL A 4 21.60 6.23 -4.43
CA VAL A 4 20.78 7.28 -5.07
C VAL A 4 19.29 7.00 -4.94
N MET A 5 18.84 5.77 -5.22
CA MET A 5 17.42 5.42 -5.13
C MET A 5 16.90 5.50 -3.69
N ARG A 6 17.69 5.00 -2.73
CA ARG A 6 17.33 5.07 -1.31
C ARG A 6 17.22 6.52 -0.84
N HIS A 7 18.13 7.40 -1.29
CA HIS A 7 18.09 8.82 -0.95
C HIS A 7 16.79 9.47 -1.41
N ARG A 8 16.41 9.30 -2.68
CA ARG A 8 15.19 9.88 -3.24
C ARG A 8 13.93 9.43 -2.52
N LEU A 9 13.83 8.14 -2.20
CA LEU A 9 12.70 7.60 -1.44
C LEU A 9 12.62 8.18 -0.02
N ASN A 10 13.74 8.41 0.65
CA ASN A 10 13.77 9.10 1.93
C ASN A 10 13.37 10.57 1.83
N GLU A 11 13.72 11.27 0.74
CA GLU A 11 13.29 12.66 0.51
C GLU A 11 11.76 12.74 0.35
N LEU A 12 11.16 11.81 -0.39
CA LEU A 12 9.71 11.72 -0.54
C LEU A 12 9.00 11.48 0.81
N GLU A 13 9.55 10.61 1.66
CA GLU A 13 9.02 10.40 3.01
C GLU A 13 9.13 11.67 3.87
N LYS A 14 10.30 12.32 3.89
CA LYS A 14 10.55 13.53 4.68
C LYS A 14 9.66 14.70 4.25
N ASN A 15 9.40 14.83 2.96
CA ASN A 15 8.57 15.89 2.40
C ASN A 15 7.07 15.60 2.51
N GLY A 16 6.68 14.43 3.02
CA GLY A 16 5.28 14.04 3.12
C GLY A 16 4.61 13.78 1.76
N THR A 17 5.40 13.52 0.71
CA THR A 17 4.93 13.30 -0.67
C THR A 17 5.27 11.88 -1.16
N PRO A 18 4.85 10.82 -0.44
CA PRO A 18 5.18 9.45 -0.83
C PRO A 18 4.50 9.08 -2.16
N ILE A 19 5.11 8.15 -2.88
CA ILE A 19 4.47 7.48 -4.02
C ILE A 19 3.27 6.69 -3.50
N LYS A 20 2.07 7.06 -3.95
CA LYS A 20 0.84 6.32 -3.68
C LYS A 20 0.70 5.18 -4.69
N ALA A 21 0.74 3.95 -4.21
CA ALA A 21 0.62 2.75 -5.02
C ALA A 21 -0.68 2.00 -4.72
N GLY A 22 -1.37 1.57 -5.77
CA GLY A 22 -2.46 0.60 -5.70
C GLY A 22 -1.96 -0.81 -6.00
N VAL A 23 -2.46 -1.81 -5.28
CA VAL A 23 -2.17 -3.23 -5.56
C VAL A 23 -3.45 -3.93 -5.98
N ILE A 24 -3.43 -4.53 -7.16
CA ILE A 24 -4.53 -5.36 -7.66
C ILE A 24 -4.10 -6.82 -7.51
N GLY A 25 -4.85 -7.56 -6.69
CA GLY A 25 -4.57 -8.93 -6.28
C GLY A 25 -3.75 -9.03 -4.98
N ALA A 26 -4.33 -9.66 -3.96
CA ALA A 26 -3.73 -9.94 -2.65
C ALA A 26 -3.46 -11.46 -2.46
N GLY A 27 -3.02 -12.10 -3.54
CA GLY A 27 -2.46 -13.46 -3.54
C GLY A 27 -1.05 -13.52 -2.94
N PHE A 28 -0.28 -14.56 -3.24
CA PHE A 28 1.06 -14.77 -2.68
C PHE A 28 2.02 -13.61 -3.00
N PHE A 29 2.15 -13.26 -4.28
CA PHE A 29 3.01 -12.16 -4.73
C PHE A 29 2.46 -10.81 -4.28
N GLY A 30 1.15 -10.58 -4.41
CA GLY A 30 0.50 -9.36 -3.94
C GLY A 30 0.75 -9.08 -2.46
N CYS A 31 0.56 -10.08 -1.60
CA CYS A 31 0.84 -9.94 -0.16
C CYS A 31 2.32 -9.66 0.12
N SER A 32 3.24 -10.29 -0.63
CA SER A 32 4.68 -10.05 -0.51
C SER A 32 5.04 -8.60 -0.87
N THR A 33 4.49 -8.10 -1.98
CA THR A 33 4.63 -6.71 -2.43
C THR A 33 4.04 -5.74 -1.42
N ILE A 34 2.80 -5.95 -0.97
CA ILE A 34 2.13 -5.12 0.04
C ILE A 34 3.01 -5.02 1.29
N GLY A 35 3.53 -6.15 1.76
CA GLY A 35 4.40 -6.17 2.93
C GLY A 35 5.67 -5.33 2.73
N GLN A 36 6.43 -5.59 1.67
CA GLN A 36 7.69 -4.89 1.43
C GLN A 36 7.49 -3.40 1.16
N ALA A 37 6.55 -3.04 0.28
CA ALA A 37 6.25 -1.66 -0.07
C ALA A 37 5.79 -0.85 1.13
N SER A 38 4.96 -1.41 2.01
CA SER A 38 4.47 -0.72 3.22
C SER A 38 5.57 -0.38 4.24
N ARG A 39 6.75 -1.00 4.13
CA ARG A 39 7.93 -0.74 4.96
C ARG A 39 9.02 0.05 4.23
N THR A 40 8.78 0.40 2.97
CA THR A 40 9.74 1.16 2.17
C THR A 40 9.45 2.65 2.34
N PRO A 41 10.40 3.46 2.87
CA PRO A 41 10.21 4.91 2.97
C PRO A 41 9.84 5.51 1.63
N GLY A 42 8.94 6.50 1.61
CA GLY A 42 8.52 7.19 0.40
C GLY A 42 7.55 6.39 -0.46
N ILE A 43 7.05 5.23 0.00
CA ILE A 43 6.02 4.45 -0.68
C ILE A 43 4.84 4.21 0.27
N ARG A 44 3.63 4.43 -0.23
CA ARG A 44 2.38 4.17 0.49
C ARG A 44 1.46 3.29 -0.33
N ILE A 45 1.17 2.08 0.18
CA ILE A 45 0.04 1.30 -0.32
C ILE A 45 -1.24 2.03 0.07
N SER A 46 -1.91 2.60 -0.93
CA SER A 46 -3.10 3.44 -0.74
C SER A 46 -4.38 2.67 -1.02
N ILE A 47 -4.34 1.73 -1.96
CA ILE A 47 -5.49 0.90 -2.35
C ILE A 47 -5.04 -0.56 -2.50
N ILE A 48 -5.88 -1.49 -2.03
CA ILE A 48 -5.75 -2.92 -2.33
C ILE A 48 -7.10 -3.38 -2.90
N ALA A 49 -7.08 -3.87 -4.14
CA ALA A 49 -8.25 -4.43 -4.79
C ALA A 49 -8.07 -5.94 -4.96
N ASP A 50 -9.07 -6.74 -4.57
CA ASP A 50 -9.11 -8.17 -4.81
C ASP A 50 -10.58 -8.60 -4.93
N ILE A 51 -10.85 -9.65 -5.70
CA ILE A 51 -12.18 -10.24 -5.81
C ILE A 51 -12.66 -10.85 -4.49
N SER A 52 -11.73 -11.22 -3.60
CA SER A 52 -11.99 -11.64 -2.22
C SER A 52 -11.58 -10.54 -1.27
N LYS A 53 -12.58 -9.97 -0.61
CA LYS A 53 -12.42 -8.98 0.46
C LYS A 53 -11.47 -9.47 1.56
N GLU A 54 -11.59 -10.73 1.94
CA GLU A 54 -10.77 -11.36 2.99
C GLU A 54 -9.28 -11.34 2.63
N LYS A 55 -8.95 -11.55 1.35
CA LYS A 55 -7.56 -11.48 0.88
C LYS A 55 -7.03 -10.05 0.93
N ALA A 56 -7.81 -9.06 0.49
CA ALA A 56 -7.44 -7.65 0.55
C ALA A 56 -7.20 -7.20 2.01
N VAL A 57 -8.15 -7.52 2.90
CA VAL A 57 -8.05 -7.23 4.35
C VAL A 57 -6.84 -7.92 4.95
N ARG A 58 -6.59 -9.20 4.63
CA ARG A 58 -5.39 -9.93 5.09
C ARG A 58 -4.11 -9.24 4.64
N GLY A 59 -4.04 -8.82 3.38
CA GLY A 59 -2.91 -8.08 2.84
C GLY A 59 -2.61 -6.82 3.65
N PHE A 60 -3.63 -6.02 3.92
CA PHE A 60 -3.50 -4.78 4.70
C PHE A 60 -3.14 -5.05 6.17
N VAL A 61 -3.90 -5.91 6.85
CA VAL A 61 -3.75 -6.10 8.30
C VAL A 61 -2.50 -6.89 8.65
N LYS A 62 -2.28 -8.03 7.98
CA LYS A 62 -1.18 -8.94 8.33
C LYS A 62 0.14 -8.56 7.65
N PHE A 63 0.12 -8.26 6.36
CA PHE A 63 1.36 -8.04 5.60
C PHE A 63 1.85 -6.59 5.69
N ALA A 64 0.95 -5.62 5.58
CA ALA A 64 1.28 -4.21 5.81
C ALA A 64 1.36 -3.84 7.31
N ARG A 65 0.94 -4.75 8.22
CA ARG A 65 0.95 -4.56 9.69
C ARG A 65 0.15 -3.33 10.14
N ARG A 66 -1.02 -3.11 9.53
CA ARG A 66 -1.91 -1.98 9.83
C ARG A 66 -3.15 -2.44 10.61
N LYS A 67 -3.88 -1.51 11.20
CA LYS A 67 -5.05 -1.82 12.02
C LYS A 67 -6.30 -1.90 11.13
N PRO A 68 -7.21 -2.87 11.35
CA PRO A 68 -8.44 -2.99 10.55
C PRO A 68 -9.29 -1.71 10.52
N ARG A 69 -9.29 -0.92 11.59
CA ARG A 69 -10.01 0.36 11.68
C ARG A 69 -9.57 1.44 10.69
N GLU A 70 -8.42 1.25 10.03
CA GLU A 70 -7.90 2.17 9.01
C GLU A 70 -8.41 1.82 7.61
N ILE A 71 -9.16 0.72 7.47
CA ILE A 71 -9.71 0.29 6.18
C ILE A 71 -10.96 1.10 5.88
N VAL A 72 -10.97 1.72 4.69
CA VAL A 72 -12.16 2.27 4.06
C VAL A 72 -12.52 1.38 2.88
N GLU A 73 -13.75 0.88 2.86
CA GLU A 73 -14.26 0.07 1.76
C GLU A 73 -15.03 0.96 0.78
N VAL A 74 -14.68 0.85 -0.49
CA VAL A 74 -15.25 1.63 -1.59
C VAL A 74 -15.60 0.67 -2.73
N LYS A 75 -16.57 1.05 -3.57
CA LYS A 75 -17.07 0.20 -4.67
C LYS A 75 -16.65 0.68 -6.06
N ASP A 76 -16.05 1.86 -6.15
CA ASP A 76 -15.67 2.54 -7.38
C ASP A 76 -14.38 3.35 -7.17
N VAL A 77 -13.71 3.63 -8.28
CA VAL A 77 -12.40 4.31 -8.29
C VAL A 77 -12.54 5.80 -7.98
N ASP A 78 -13.65 6.42 -8.38
CA ASP A 78 -13.90 7.83 -8.13
C ASP A 78 -13.96 8.12 -6.63
N THR A 79 -14.75 7.34 -5.89
CA THR A 79 -14.80 7.40 -4.43
C THR A 79 -13.46 7.06 -3.80
N ALA A 80 -12.72 6.09 -4.35
CA ALA A 80 -11.40 5.73 -3.84
C ALA A 80 -10.38 6.89 -3.90
N ASN A 81 -10.44 7.71 -4.95
CA ASN A 81 -9.52 8.83 -5.16
C ASN A 81 -9.73 10.01 -4.19
N HIS A 82 -10.83 10.01 -3.43
CA HIS A 82 -11.12 11.03 -2.42
C HIS A 82 -10.55 10.70 -1.03
N TYR A 83 -9.85 9.58 -0.86
CA TYR A 83 -9.16 9.16 0.37
C TYR A 83 -7.62 9.20 0.23
#